data_AF-A0A139PKT1-F1
#
_entry.id   AF-A0A139PKT1-F1
#
_cell.length_a   1.000
_cell.length_b   1.000
_cell.length_c   1.000
_cell.angle_alpha   90.00
_cell.angle_beta   90.00
_cell.angle_gamma   90.00
#
_symmetry.space_group_name_H-M   'P 1'
#
loop_
_entity.id
_entity.type
_entity.pdbx_description
1 polymer ?
#
loop_
_entity_poly.entity_id
_entity_poly.type
_entity_poly.pdbx_seq_one_letter_code
_entity_poly.pdbx_strand_id
1 'polypeptide(L)' 'MGNTIDFLEKKSSLERGASVKEILEENLEASHDYTSVLVVSLDKDGEINLGYSWDSSLQALGMLDVAKNYILNVIN' A
#
# COMPACT_ATOMS: atom_id res chain seq x y z
N MET A 1 -21.07 -10.53 0.63
CA MET A 1 -20.07 -11.37 1.34
C MET A 1 -18.76 -10.62 1.22
N GLY A 2 -18.26 -10.06 2.32
CA GLY A 2 -17.06 -9.24 2.28
C GLY A 2 -15.85 -10.08 1.86
N ASN A 3 -15.16 -9.66 0.80
CA ASN A 3 -13.86 -10.19 0.45
C ASN A 3 -12.89 -9.80 1.55
N THR A 4 -12.79 -10.65 2.57
CA THR A 4 -11.70 -10.59 3.52
C THR A 4 -10.47 -10.95 2.69
N ILE A 5 -9.72 -9.95 2.24
CA ILE A 5 -8.46 -10.15 1.53
C ILE A 5 -7.65 -11.10 2.40
N ASP A 6 -7.42 -12.32 1.90
CA ASP A 6 -6.75 -13.35 2.68
C ASP A 6 -5.32 -12.87 2.93
N PHE A 7 -5.00 -12.69 4.21
CA PHE A 7 -3.70 -12.22 4.65
C PHE A 7 -2.55 -13.07 4.07
N LEU A 8 -2.79 -14.37 3.86
CA LEU A 8 -1.83 -15.29 3.27
C LEU A 8 -1.60 -15.02 1.78
N GLU A 9 -2.64 -14.61 1.06
CA GLU A 9 -2.57 -14.28 -0.36
C GLU A 9 -1.81 -12.97 -0.57
N LYS A 10 -2.08 -11.97 0.28
CA LYS A 10 -1.35 -10.70 0.29
C LYS A 10 0.12 -10.87 0.68
N LYS A 11 0.41 -11.72 1.66
CA LYS A 11 1.79 -12.08 2.05
C LYS A 11 2.54 -12.81 0.93
N SER A 12 1.91 -13.78 0.28
CA SER A 12 2.48 -14.51 -0.86
C SER A 12 2.73 -13.61 -2.07
N SER A 13 1.85 -12.65 -2.32
CA SER A 13 2.01 -11.63 -3.37
C SER A 13 3.20 -10.69 -3.09
N LEU A 14 3.36 -10.27 -1.82
CA LEU A 14 4.52 -9.49 -1.36
C LEU A 14 5.85 -10.26 -1.49
N GLU A 15 5.86 -11.56 -1.18
CA GLU A 15 7.06 -12.41 -1.24
C GLU A 15 7.44 -12.82 -2.68
N ARG A 16 6.46 -12.92 -3.60
CA ARG A 16 6.71 -13.24 -5.03
C ARG A 16 7.08 -12.02 -5.88
N GLY A 17 6.85 -10.81 -5.36
CA GLY A 17 7.03 -9.56 -6.09
C GLY A 17 5.93 -9.36 -7.14
N ALA A 18 4.72 -9.00 -6.69
CA ALA A 18 3.66 -8.55 -7.58
C ALA A 18 4.11 -7.36 -8.44
N SER A 19 3.64 -7.31 -9.69
CA SER A 19 3.95 -6.20 -10.57
C SER A 19 3.29 -4.91 -10.07
N VAL A 20 3.91 -3.76 -10.38
CA VAL A 20 3.36 -2.43 -10.04
C VAL A 20 1.92 -2.29 -10.52
N LYS A 21 1.61 -2.84 -11.70
CA LYS A 21 0.27 -2.79 -12.29
C LYS A 21 -0.76 -3.55 -11.44
N GLU A 22 -0.45 -4.79 -11.05
CA GLU A 22 -1.36 -5.62 -10.25
C GLU A 22 -1.69 -4.96 -8.91
N ILE A 23 -0.67 -4.43 -8.21
CA ILE A 23 -0.88 -3.74 -6.94
C ILE A 23 -1.81 -2.53 -7.13
N LEU A 24 -1.60 -1.73 -8.17
CA LEU A 24 -2.42 -0.53 -8.40
C LEU A 24 -3.86 -0.88 -8.82
N GLU A 25 -4.06 -1.90 -9.65
CA GLU A 25 -5.40 -2.35 -10.07
C GLU A 25 -6.21 -2.89 -8.88
N GLU A 26 -5.61 -3.75 -8.04
CA GLU A 26 -6.25 -4.26 -6.82
C GLU A 26 -6.66 -3.14 -5.85
N ASN A 27 -5.78 -2.16 -5.64
CA ASN A 27 -6.09 -1.02 -4.76
C ASN A 27 -7.15 -0.09 -5.36
N LEU A 28 -7.21 0.04 -6.69
CA LEU A 28 -8.24 0.82 -7.36
C LEU A 28 -9.61 0.15 -7.25
N GLU A 29 -9.69 -1.17 -7.46
CA GLU A 29 -10.92 -1.93 -7.30
C GLU A 29 -11.47 -1.83 -5.87
N ALA A 30 -10.60 -1.93 -4.87
CA ALA A 30 -10.96 -1.82 -3.45
C ALA A 30 -11.12 -0.38 -2.93
N SER A 31 -10.92 0.64 -3.78
CA SER A 31 -10.86 2.05 -3.35
C SER A 31 -12.13 2.56 -2.68
N HIS A 32 -13.29 1.97 -2.99
CA HIS A 32 -14.58 2.32 -2.38
C HIS A 32 -14.66 1.99 -0.88
N ASP A 33 -13.79 1.11 -0.39
CA ASP A 33 -13.71 0.74 1.03
C ASP A 33 -12.68 1.58 1.81
N TYR A 34 -11.93 2.46 1.14
CA TYR A 34 -10.86 3.24 1.76
C TYR A 34 -11.32 4.65 2.12
N THR A 35 -11.00 5.08 3.35
CA THR A 35 -11.25 6.46 3.80
C THR A 35 -10.08 7.41 3.47
N SER A 36 -8.88 6.88 3.30
CA SER A 36 -7.67 7.63 2.97
C SER A 36 -6.66 6.71 2.29
N VAL A 37 -5.92 7.24 1.32
CA VAL A 37 -4.91 6.50 0.56
C VAL A 37 -3.59 7.27 0.57
N LEU A 38 -2.49 6.54 0.70
CA LEU A 38 -1.15 7.05 0.48
C LEU A 38 -0.41 6.11 -0.48
N VAL A 39 0.10 6.68 -1.57
CA VAL A 39 0.90 5.99 -2.57
C VAL A 39 2.29 6.59 -2.56
N VAL A 40 3.29 5.73 -2.37
CA VAL A 40 4.71 6.05 -2.56
C VAL A 40 5.19 5.17 -3.71
N SER A 41 5.64 5.79 -4.80
CA SER A 41 6.17 5.08 -5.96
C SER A 41 7.60 5.54 -6.25
N LEU A 42 8.40 4.59 -6.74
CA LEU A 42 9.72 4.85 -7.30
C LEU A 42 9.58 4.70 -8.81
N ASP A 43 9.87 5.74 -9.57
CA ASP A 43 9.86 5.63 -11.02
C ASP A 43 11.15 5.02 -11.57
N LYS A 44 11.24 4.93 -12.90
CA LYS A 44 12.37 4.30 -13.59
C LYS A 44 13.66 5.11 -13.52
N ASP A 45 13.55 6.41 -13.23
CA ASP A 45 14.68 7.34 -13.12
C ASP A 45 15.18 7.42 -11.66
N GLY A 46 14.49 6.73 -10.74
CA GLY A 46 14.83 6.68 -9.33
C GLY A 46 14.23 7.83 -8.52
N GLU A 47 13.27 8.57 -9.08
CA GLU A 47 12.57 9.61 -8.34
C GLU A 47 11.41 9.04 -7.51
N ILE A 48 11.32 9.53 -6.27
CA ILE A 48 10.24 9.18 -5.37
C ILE A 48 9.05 10.09 -5.65
N ASN A 49 7.95 9.48 -6.05
CA ASN A 49 6.67 10.13 -6.28
C ASN A 49 5.72 9.83 -5.11
N LEU A 50 4.95 10.84 -4.73
CA LEU A 50 4.05 10.78 -3.58
C LEU A 50 2.67 11.30 -3.99
N GLY A 51 1.63 10.49 -3.78
CA GLY A 51 0.25 10.85 -4.03
C GLY A 51 -0.64 10.39 -2.89
N TYR A 52 -1.60 11.22 -2.47
CA TYR A 52 -2.41 10.89 -1.29
C TYR A 52 -3.78 11.56 -1.25
N SER A 53 -4.71 10.91 -0.55
CA SER A 53 -5.96 11.49 -0.05
C SER A 53 -5.96 11.35 1.47
N TRP A 54 -5.86 12.47 2.18
CA TRP A 54 -5.88 12.51 3.65
C TRP A 54 -6.48 13.82 4.15
N ASP A 55 -6.89 13.83 5.42
CA ASP A 55 -7.44 14.99 6.11
C ASP A 55 -6.35 15.88 6.74
N SER A 56 -5.20 15.31 7.15
CA SER A 56 -4.04 16.09 7.63
C SER A 56 -2.67 15.44 7.33
N SER A 57 -1.60 16.25 7.26
CA SER A 57 -0.24 15.75 7.00
C SER A 57 0.20 14.75 8.07
N LEU A 58 -0.28 14.92 9.30
CA LEU A 58 -0.03 14.01 10.40
C LEU A 58 -0.63 12.63 10.17
N GLN A 59 -1.82 12.56 9.56
CA GLN A 59 -2.45 11.29 9.20
C GLN A 59 -1.59 10.54 8.17
N ALA A 60 -1.10 11.24 7.15
CA ALA A 60 -0.23 10.67 6.13
C ALA A 60 1.09 10.13 6.71
N LEU A 61 1.72 10.90 7.60
CA LEU A 61 2.95 10.50 8.29
C LEU A 61 2.70 9.30 9.21
N GLY A 62 1.56 9.26 9.91
CA GLY A 62 1.15 8.12 10.71
C GLY A 62 0.95 6.85 9.87
N MET A 63 0.32 6.97 8.69
CA MET A 63 0.18 5.86 7.74
C MET A 63 1.54 5.33 7.29
N LEU A 64 2.51 6.20 6.99
CA LEU A 64 3.88 5.80 6.64
C LEU A 64 4.57 5.05 7.77
N ASP A 65 4.44 5.53 9.00
CA ASP A 65 5.12 4.91 10.15
C ASP A 65 4.56 3.52 10.44
N VAL A 66 3.22 3.36 10.37
CA VAL A 66 2.57 2.04 10.48
C VAL A 66 3.02 1.11 9.35
N ALA A 67 3.02 1.57 8.10
CA ALA A 67 3.45 0.78 6.96
C ALA A 67 4.92 0.34 7.07
N LYS A 68 5.81 1.25 7.46
CA LYS A 68 7.23 0.97 7.71
C LYS A 68 7.40 -0.10 8.77
N ASN A 69 6.74 0.05 9.92
CA ASN A 69 6.84 -0.91 11.02
C ASN A 69 6.29 -2.29 10.60
N TYR A 70 5.20 -2.31 9.83
CA TYR A 70 4.66 -3.56 9.29
C TYR A 70 5.67 -4.29 8.39
N ILE A 71 6.28 -3.58 7.43
CA ILE A 71 7.29 -4.15 6.53
C ILE A 71 8.48 -4.71 7.33
N LEU A 72 9.01 -3.94 8.28
CA LEU A 72 10.14 -4.36 9.10
C LEU A 72 9.83 -5.59 9.98
N ASN A 73 8.58 -5.73 10.45
CA ASN A 73 8.15 -6.86 11.27
C ASN A 73 7.75 -8.10 10.46
N VAL A 74 7.44 -7.95 9.16
CA VAL A 74 7.14 -9.09 8.27
C VAL A 74 8.42 -9.68 7.69
N ILE A 75 9.45 -8.86 7.50
CA ILE A 75 10.75 -9.27 6.93
C ILE A 75 11.68 -9.89 8.00
N ASN A 76 11.47 -9.59 9.29
CA ASN A 76 12.17 -10.20 10.43
C ASN A 76 11.38 -11.36 11.03
#